data_AF-A0A8K1DDL4-F1
#
_entry.id   AF-A0A8K1DDL4-F1
#
_cell.length_a   1.000
_cell.length_b   1.000
_cell.length_c   1.000
_cell.angle_alpha   90.00
_cell.angle_beta   90.00
_cell.angle_gamma   90.00
#
_symmetry.space_group_name_H-M   'P 1'
#
loop_
_entity.id
_entity.type
_entity.pdbx_description
1 polymer ?
#
loop_
_entity_poly.entity_id
_entity_poly.type
_entity_poly.pdbx_seq_one_letter_code
_entity_poly.pdbx_strand_id
1 'polypeptide(L)'
;MSESSPNSGRFPFYGPQGRLVLVDSALEAVSRGSTTIGIRTPKFAILSSQIKPTHPLIEPSEKIFSIDYHVGATGFRIHWRHLAAN
;
A
#
# COMPACT_ATOMS: atom_id res chain seq x y z
N MET A 1 -9.61 -8.46 -31.40
CA MET A 1 -8.14 -8.55 -31.55
C MET A 1 -7.67 -7.26 -32.18
N SER A 2 -6.75 -6.46 -31.64
CA SER A 2 -5.78 -6.65 -30.56
C SER A 2 -5.47 -5.26 -30.01
N GLU A 3 -5.87 -4.98 -28.77
CA GLU A 3 -5.58 -3.71 -28.10
C GLU A 3 -4.10 -3.74 -27.72
N SER A 4 -3.31 -2.94 -28.41
CA SER A 4 -1.86 -2.87 -28.28
C SER A 4 -1.49 -2.39 -26.88
N SER A 5 -0.84 -3.26 -26.11
CA SER A 5 -0.18 -2.91 -24.84
C SER A 5 0.84 -1.79 -25.08
N PRO A 6 0.72 -0.61 -24.46
CA PRO A 6 1.79 0.36 -24.46
C PRO A 6 2.57 0.20 -23.16
N ASN A 7 3.53 -0.72 -23.15
CA ASN A 7 4.58 -0.70 -22.14
C ASN A 7 5.93 -0.55 -22.85
N SER A 8 6.24 0.71 -23.17
CA SER A 8 7.52 1.13 -23.71
C SER A 8 7.72 2.60 -23.33
N GLY A 9 8.53 2.85 -22.30
CA GLY A 9 9.14 4.17 -22.06
C GLY A 9 8.54 5.04 -20.95
N ARG A 10 9.00 4.82 -19.71
CA ARG A 10 9.61 5.82 -18.79
C ARG A 10 9.04 7.25 -18.62
N PHE A 11 7.81 7.55 -18.99
CA PHE A 11 7.16 8.83 -18.72
C PHE A 11 5.81 8.61 -18.03
N PRO A 12 5.35 9.52 -17.14
CA PRO A 12 3.99 9.44 -16.64
C PRO A 12 3.06 9.48 -17.84
N PHE A 13 2.37 8.37 -18.10
CA PHE A 13 1.36 8.30 -19.15
C PHE A 13 0.24 9.26 -18.73
N TYR A 14 0.29 10.47 -19.29
CA TYR A 14 -0.84 11.39 -19.29
C TYR A 14 -1.90 10.72 -20.15
N GLY A 15 -2.95 10.21 -19.51
CA GLY A 15 -4.12 9.72 -20.21
C GLY A 15 -4.69 10.81 -21.12
N PRO A 16 -5.53 10.45 -22.10
CA PRO A 16 -6.07 11.37 -23.10
C PRO A 16 -6.86 12.57 -22.53
N GLN A 17 -7.12 12.57 -21.22
CA GLN A 17 -7.83 13.60 -20.45
C GLN A 17 -6.90 14.37 -19.48
N GLY A 18 -5.57 14.20 -19.56
CA GLY A 18 -4.59 14.80 -18.65
C GLY A 18 -4.47 14.10 -17.28
N ARG A 19 -4.99 12.87 -17.13
CA ARG A 19 -4.88 12.08 -15.89
C ARG A 19 -3.58 11.28 -15.83
N LEU A 20 -2.99 11.17 -14.65
CA LEU A 20 -1.81 10.35 -14.42
C LEU A 20 -2.24 8.89 -14.21
N VAL A 21 -2.23 8.09 -15.27
CA VAL A 21 -2.75 6.71 -15.23
C VAL A 21 -2.00 5.85 -14.20
N LEU A 22 -0.72 6.11 -13.97
CA LEU A 22 0.06 5.41 -12.94
C LEU A 22 -0.41 5.73 -11.52
N VAL A 23 -0.84 6.96 -11.26
CA VAL A 23 -1.37 7.36 -9.95
C VAL A 23 -2.74 6.71 -9.72
N ASP A 24 -3.59 6.71 -10.74
CA ASP A 24 -4.90 6.05 -10.68
C ASP A 24 -4.75 4.54 -10.44
N SER A 25 -3.83 3.86 -11.12
CA SER A 25 -3.55 2.45 -10.88
C SER A 25 -2.96 2.18 -9.50
N ALA A 26 -2.09 3.06 -8.99
CA ALA A 26 -1.56 2.93 -7.63
C ALA A 26 -2.66 3.09 -6.57
N LEU A 27 -3.59 4.03 -6.77
CA LEU A 27 -4.74 4.22 -5.90
C LEU A 27 -5.66 2.98 -5.91
N GLU A 28 -5.89 2.41 -7.08
CA GLU A 28 -6.65 1.17 -7.22
C GLU A 28 -5.99 -0.01 -6.48
N ALA A 29 -4.66 -0.13 -6.57
CA ALA A 29 -3.90 -1.15 -5.85
C ALA A 29 -4.02 -0.99 -4.33
N VAL A 30 -4.01 0.24 -3.82
CA VAL A 30 -4.23 0.53 -2.39
C VAL A 30 -5.64 0.12 -1.95
N SER A 31 -6.66 0.38 -2.78
CA SER A 31 -8.05 0.00 -2.47
C SER A 31 -8.26 -1.51 -2.40
N ARG A 32 -7.45 -2.31 -3.09
CA ARG A 32 -7.47 -3.78 -3.01
C ARG A 32 -6.66 -4.32 -1.82
N GLY A 33 -5.95 -3.44 -1.12
CA GLY A 33 -5.24 -3.75 0.11
C GLY A 33 -6.18 -4.10 1.26
N SER A 34 -5.62 -4.57 2.37
CA SER A 34 -6.41 -4.84 3.55
C SER A 34 -6.79 -3.57 4.28
N THR A 35 -8.00 -3.54 4.84
CA THR A 35 -8.51 -2.38 5.56
C THR A 35 -7.65 -2.09 6.78
N THR A 36 -7.19 -0.85 6.87
CA THR A 36 -6.47 -0.32 8.02
C THR A 36 -7.13 0.98 8.47
N ILE A 37 -7.27 1.16 9.77
CA ILE A 37 -7.93 2.30 10.41
C ILE A 37 -6.93 2.95 11.35
N GLY A 38 -6.84 4.29 11.27
CA GLY A 38 -6.07 5.11 12.20
C GLY A 38 -6.96 6.12 12.90
N ILE A 39 -6.82 6.21 14.22
CA ILE A 39 -7.52 7.22 15.03
C ILE A 39 -6.45 8.12 15.65
N ARG A 40 -6.51 9.42 15.34
CA ARG A 40 -5.65 10.43 15.95
C ARG A 40 -6.45 11.24 16.95
N THR A 41 -5.94 11.30 18.17
CA THR A 41 -6.36 12.26 19.19
C THR A 41 -5.23 13.27 19.44
N PRO A 42 -5.49 14.39 20.14
CA PRO A 42 -4.42 15.33 20.51
C PRO A 42 -3.32 14.73 21.40
N LYS A 43 -3.61 13.63 22.11
CA LYS A 43 -2.70 12.99 23.07
C LYS A 43 -2.02 11.73 22.53
N PHE A 44 -2.69 10.98 21.66
CA PHE A 44 -2.20 9.70 21.15
C PHE A 44 -2.78 9.39 19.76
N ALA A 45 -2.09 8.50 19.04
CA ALA A 45 -2.57 7.91 17.80
C ALA A 45 -2.66 6.39 17.92
N ILE A 46 -3.73 5.79 17.41
CA ILE A 46 -3.92 4.34 17.34
C ILE A 46 -3.99 3.94 15.88
N LEU A 47 -3.30 2.85 15.54
CA LEU A 47 -3.40 2.18 14.24
C LEU A 47 -3.89 0.75 14.44
N SER A 48 -4.84 0.32 13.63
CA SER A 48 -5.37 -1.05 13.63
C SER A 48 -5.57 -1.53 12.20
N SER A 49 -5.03 -2.69 11.85
CA SER A 49 -5.11 -3.27 10.51
C SER A 49 -5.73 -4.65 10.54
N GLN A 50 -6.62 -4.93 9.58
CA GLN A 50 -7.18 -6.26 9.42
C GLN A 50 -6.16 -7.20 8.78
N ILE A 51 -5.81 -8.28 9.47
CA ILE A 51 -5.03 -9.39 8.90
C ILE A 51 -6.01 -10.44 8.42
N LYS A 52 -6.10 -10.61 7.09
CA LYS A 52 -6.91 -11.66 6.46
C LYS A 52 -5.95 -12.69 5.85
N PRO A 53 -5.66 -13.80 6.54
CA PRO A 53 -4.84 -14.86 5.98
C PRO A 53 -5.57 -15.50 4.79
N THR A 54 -4.86 -15.71 3.68
CA THR A 54 -5.42 -16.33 2.47
C THR A 54 -5.72 -17.81 2.68
N HIS A 55 -4.94 -18.47 3.55
CA HIS A 55 -5.11 -19.87 3.91
C HIS A 55 -5.06 -20.05 5.43
N PRO A 56 -5.83 -21.02 5.98
CA PRO A 56 -5.91 -21.27 7.42
C PRO A 56 -4.60 -21.78 8.04
N LEU A 57 -3.68 -22.31 7.22
CA LEU A 57 -2.38 -22.84 7.66
C LEU A 57 -1.24 -21.83 7.53
N ILE A 58 -1.52 -20.59 7.10
CA ILE A 58 -0.52 -19.54 6.98
C ILE A 58 -0.43 -18.76 8.30
N GLU A 59 0.79 -18.53 8.75
CA GLU A 59 1.03 -17.65 9.89
C GLU A 59 0.61 -16.22 9.53
N PRO A 60 -0.26 -15.58 10.34
CA PRO A 60 -0.71 -14.22 10.08
C PRO A 60 0.49 -13.27 10.12
N SER A 61 0.77 -12.63 9.00
CA SER A 61 1.88 -11.68 8.90
C SER A 61 1.53 -10.35 9.57
N GLU A 62 2.44 -9.82 10.38
CA GLU A 62 2.33 -8.47 10.94
C GLU A 62 2.19 -7.41 9.84
N LYS A 63 1.31 -6.43 10.09
CA LYS A 63 1.00 -5.32 9.17
C LYS A 63 1.28 -3.94 9.74
N ILE A 64 1.59 -3.86 11.03
CA ILE A 64 1.94 -2.64 11.73
C ILE A 64 3.40 -2.77 12.12
N PHE A 65 4.20 -1.78 11.75
CA PHE A 65 5.64 -1.79 11.90
C PHE A 65 6.05 -0.52 12.65
N SER A 66 6.88 -0.68 13.68
CA SER A 66 7.49 0.46 14.36
C SER A 66 8.62 1.00 13.50
N ILE A 67 8.53 2.27 13.10
CA ILE A 67 9.62 2.98 12.41
C ILE A 67 10.54 3.61 13.46
N ASP A 68 9.96 4.21 14.50
CA ASP A 68 10.66 4.85 15.60
C ASP A 68 9.85 4.65 16.90
N TYR A 69 10.39 5.08 18.04
CA TYR A 69 9.75 5.02 19.36
C TYR A 69 8.37 5.68 19.39
N HIS A 70 8.15 6.69 18.55
CA HIS A 70 6.91 7.46 18.50
C HIS A 70 6.17 7.35 17.15
N VAL A 71 6.68 6.55 16.21
CA VAL A 71 6.12 6.44 14.85
C VAL A 71 5.91 4.98 14.49
N GLY A 72 4.64 4.65 14.20
CA GLY A 72 4.26 3.38 13.58
C GLY A 72 3.71 3.61 12.19
N ALA A 73 3.97 2.69 11.27
CA ALA A 73 3.39 2.67 9.94
C ALA A 73 2.74 1.33 9.64
N THR A 74 1.83 1.34 8.69
CA THR A 74 1.14 0.14 8.21
C THR A 74 1.23 0.06 6.70
N GLY A 75 1.37 -1.15 6.17
CA GLY A 75 1.54 -1.34 4.74
C GLY A 75 1.78 -2.80 4.37
N PHE A 76 2.10 -3.02 3.10
CA PHE A 76 2.30 -4.36 2.58
C PHE A 76 3.69 -4.88 2.98
N ARG A 77 3.72 -6.03 3.68
CA ARG A 77 4.96 -6.59 4.24
C ARG A 77 6.06 -6.82 3.19
N ILE A 78 5.70 -7.18 1.95
CA ILE A 78 6.67 -7.62 0.94
C ILE A 78 7.63 -6.51 0.49
N HIS A 79 7.24 -5.24 0.63
CA HIS A 79 8.07 -4.10 0.22
C HIS A 79 8.65 -3.31 1.41
N TRP A 80 8.10 -3.48 2.62
CA TRP A 80 8.49 -2.74 3.82
C TRP A 80 9.88 -3.07 4.35
N ARG A 81 10.36 -4.31 4.20
CA ARG A 81 11.72 -4.68 4.67
C ARG A 81 12.83 -3.84 4.05
N HIS A 82 12.66 -3.33 2.84
CA HIS A 82 13.67 -2.46 2.22
C HIS A 82 13.52 -0.98 2.62
N LEU A 83 12.35 -0.56 3.08
CA LEU A 83 12.08 0.82 3.48
C LEU A 83 12.35 1.08 4.97
N ALA A 84 12.28 0.05 5.81
CA ALA A 84 12.54 0.14 7.24
C ALA A 84 14.00 -0.17 7.65
N ALA A 85 14.86 -0.55 6.70
CA ALA A 85 16.21 -1.06 6.98
C ALA A 85 17.33 0.00 6.85
N ASN A 86 17.04 1.27 7.11
CA ASN A 86 18.05 2.33 7.11
C ASN A 86 18.02 3.12 8.41
#